data_AF-A0A7D9M3W9-F1
#
_entry.id   AF-A0A7D9M3W9-F1
#
_cell.length_a   1.000
_cell.length_b   1.000
_cell.length_c   1.000
_cell.angle_alpha   90.00
_cell.angle_beta   90.00
_cell.angle_gamma   90.00
#
_symmetry.space_group_name_H-M   'P 1'
#
loop_
_entity.id
_entity.type
_entity.pdbx_description
1 polymer ?
#
loop_
_entity_poly.entity_id
_entity_poly.type
_entity_poly.pdbx_seq_one_letter_code
_entity_poly.pdbx_strand_id
1 'polypeptide(L)'
;EIQAFFEDTPSLQYMASQEESCALKVVGKSFGNSGYGMPFRRNSTWLRRITTALRKMHEDGTTRKLSQKWLESGCVSKDPNTANKLGLRDESGLLLLLAV
;
A
#
# COMPACT_ATOMS: atom_id res chain seq x y z
N GLU A 1 -9.75 20.59 -1.87
CA GLU A 1 -8.63 19.68 -1.59
C GLU A 1 -9.19 18.32 -1.15
N ILE A 2 -8.59 17.21 -1.57
CA ILE A 2 -9.06 15.87 -1.20
C ILE A 2 -8.24 15.41 0.01
N GLN A 3 -8.91 15.09 1.12
CA GLN A 3 -8.24 14.69 2.36
C GLN A 3 -8.04 13.17 2.46
N ALA A 4 -8.87 12.37 1.79
CA ALA A 4 -8.80 10.92 1.78
C ALA A 4 -9.42 10.33 0.50
N PHE A 5 -8.94 9.16 0.10
CA PHE A 5 -9.42 8.41 -1.05
C PHE A 5 -9.48 6.91 -0.71
N PHE A 6 -10.45 6.20 -1.28
CA PHE A 6 -10.68 4.78 -1.03
C PHE A 6 -10.58 3.99 -2.33
N GLU A 7 -9.79 2.92 -2.28
CA GLU A 7 -9.59 1.99 -3.38
C GLU A 7 -9.13 0.64 -2.79
N ASP A 8 -8.95 -0.36 -3.64
CA ASP A 8 -8.26 -1.58 -3.32
C ASP A 8 -6.80 -1.34 -2.89
N THR A 9 -6.33 -2.23 -2.03
CA THR A 9 -5.01 -2.13 -1.42
C THR A 9 -3.85 -2.12 -2.43
N PRO A 10 -3.78 -3.01 -3.42
CA PRO A 10 -2.64 -3.04 -4.34
C PRO A 10 -2.55 -1.80 -5.23
N SER A 11 -3.67 -1.20 -5.65
CA SER A 11 -3.63 0.06 -6.40
C SER A 11 -3.12 1.21 -5.53
N LEU A 12 -3.61 1.32 -4.29
CA LEU A 12 -3.12 2.31 -3.33
C LEU A 12 -1.63 2.12 -3.00
N GLN A 13 -1.19 0.88 -2.83
CA GLN A 13 0.22 0.55 -2.61
C GLN A 13 1.09 0.99 -3.79
N TYR A 14 0.66 0.68 -5.02
CA TYR A 14 1.36 1.11 -6.23
C TYR A 14 1.39 2.64 -6.35
N MET A 15 0.28 3.33 -6.11
CA MET A 15 0.24 4.80 -6.16
C MET A 15 1.16 5.46 -5.14
N ALA A 16 1.14 4.99 -3.89
CA ALA A 16 2.05 5.47 -2.84
C ALA A 16 3.52 5.14 -3.16
N SER A 17 3.75 4.04 -3.87
CA SER A 17 5.07 3.57 -4.33
C SER A 17 5.68 4.45 -5.42
N GLN A 18 4.88 4.99 -6.34
CA GLN A 18 5.35 5.80 -7.47
C GLN A 18 5.59 7.28 -7.11
N GLU A 19 5.19 7.72 -5.93
CA GLU A 19 5.30 9.12 -5.54
C GLU A 19 6.71 9.46 -5.03
N GLU A 20 7.38 10.45 -5.62
CA GLU A 20 8.74 10.83 -5.24
C GLU A 20 8.84 11.42 -3.82
N SER A 21 7.78 12.09 -3.34
CA SER A 21 7.81 12.84 -2.07
C SER A 21 7.34 12.03 -0.86
N CYS A 22 6.83 10.81 -1.07
CA CYS A 22 6.29 9.93 -0.04
C CYS A 22 5.26 10.59 0.91
N ALA A 23 4.50 11.57 0.41
CA ALA A 23 3.48 12.28 1.18
C ALA A 23 2.20 11.44 1.31
N LEU A 24 1.87 10.66 0.28
CA LEU A 24 0.76 9.72 0.25
C LEU A 24 1.11 8.48 1.06
N LYS A 25 0.22 8.12 1.99
CA LYS A 25 0.35 6.93 2.80
C LYS A 25 -0.94 6.12 2.76
N VAL A 26 -0.79 4.81 2.56
CA VAL A 26 -1.88 3.87 2.78
C VAL A 26 -2.05 3.70 4.29
N VAL A 27 -3.21 4.11 4.82
CA VAL A 27 -3.51 4.10 6.25
C VAL A 27 -4.61 3.09 6.57
N GLY A 28 -4.53 2.50 7.77
CA GLY A 28 -5.52 1.55 8.26
C GLY A 28 -5.33 0.12 7.73
N LYS A 29 -6.23 -0.79 8.16
CA LYS A 29 -6.30 -2.16 7.65
C LYS A 29 -7.25 -2.23 6.47
N SER A 30 -6.95 -3.09 5.49
CA SER A 30 -7.92 -3.41 4.43
C SER A 30 -9.24 -3.88 5.06
N PHE A 31 -10.34 -3.26 4.65
CA PHE A 31 -11.68 -3.60 5.13
C PHE A 31 -12.25 -4.84 4.41
N GLY A 32 -11.61 -5.31 3.35
CA GLY A 32 -12.03 -6.47 2.56
C GLY A 32 -10.89 -7.45 2.31
N ASN A 33 -11.19 -8.74 2.43
CA ASN A 33 -10.23 -9.82 2.14
C ASN A 33 -10.40 -10.36 0.70
N SER A 34 -10.82 -9.50 -0.22
CA SER A 34 -11.04 -9.81 -1.62
C SER A 34 -9.69 -9.81 -2.35
N GLY A 35 -9.39 -10.87 -3.10
CA GLY A 35 -8.19 -10.97 -3.93
C GLY A 35 -8.54 -11.04 -5.42
N TYR A 36 -7.55 -10.76 -6.28
CA TYR A 36 -7.71 -10.92 -7.72
C TYR A 36 -7.72 -12.39 -8.14
N GLY A 37 -8.54 -12.72 -9.14
CA GLY A 37 -8.67 -14.06 -9.66
C GLY A 37 -8.87 -14.09 -11.17
N MET A 38 -8.51 -15.21 -11.79
CA MET A 38 -8.75 -15.46 -13.22
C MET A 38 -10.00 -16.34 -13.37
N PRO A 39 -11.08 -15.85 -13.99
CA PRO A 39 -12.28 -16.66 -14.18
C PRO A 39 -12.09 -17.68 -15.30
N PHE A 40 -12.65 -18.87 -15.11
CA PHE A 40 -12.69 -19.93 -16.12
C PHE A 40 -14.13 -20.35 -16.40
N ARG A 41 -14.42 -20.79 -17.63
CA ARG A 41 -15.70 -21.44 -17.95
C ARG A 41 -15.87 -22.69 -17.08
N ARG A 42 -17.12 -23.00 -16.73
CA ARG A 42 -17.46 -24.25 -16.03
C ARG A 42 -16.89 -25.45 -16.81
N ASN A 43 -16.33 -26.41 -16.10
CA ASN A 43 -15.66 -27.61 -16.64
C ASN A 43 -14.45 -27.33 -17.54
N SER A 44 -13.79 -26.17 -17.40
CA SER A 44 -12.52 -25.91 -18.09
C SER A 44 -11.42 -26.88 -17.66
N THR A 45 -10.78 -27.51 -18.64
CA THR A 45 -9.62 -28.39 -18.44
C THR A 45 -8.37 -27.64 -17.95
N TRP A 46 -8.35 -26.31 -18.11
CA TRP A 46 -7.22 -25.45 -17.74
C TRP A 46 -7.20 -25.08 -16.25
N LEU A 47 -8.36 -25.06 -15.59
CA LEU A 47 -8.50 -24.60 -14.21
C LEU A 47 -7.48 -25.29 -13.30
N ARG A 48 -7.47 -26.62 -13.31
CA ARG A 48 -6.57 -27.40 -12.44
C ARG A 48 -5.09 -27.17 -12.78
N ARG A 49 -4.74 -27.03 -14.06
CA ARG A 49 -3.35 -26.81 -14.50
C ARG A 49 -2.85 -25.45 -14.02
N ILE A 50 -3.64 -24.40 -14.21
CA ILE A 50 -3.28 -23.03 -13.82
C ILE A 50 -3.26 -22.87 -12.30
N THR A 51 -4.26 -23.38 -11.57
CA THR A 51 -4.24 -23.35 -10.09
C THR A 51 -3.00 -24.06 -9.53
N THR A 52 -2.60 -25.19 -10.13
CA THR A 52 -1.39 -25.91 -9.70
C THR A 52 -0.12 -25.11 -9.98
N ALA A 53 -0.02 -24.47 -11.15
CA ALA A 53 1.11 -23.62 -11.49
C ALA A 53 1.20 -22.39 -10.56
N LEU A 54 0.07 -21.73 -10.28
CA LEU A 54 0.00 -20.60 -9.38
C LEU A 54 0.42 -20.98 -7.95
N ARG A 55 -0.01 -22.16 -7.47
CA ARG A 55 0.43 -22.69 -6.18
C ARG A 55 1.95 -22.87 -6.13
N LYS A 56 2.56 -23.44 -7.17
CA LYS A 56 4.02 -23.59 -7.24
C LYS A 56 4.74 -22.25 -7.20
N MET A 57 4.24 -21.24 -7.92
CA MET A 57 4.79 -19.88 -7.89
C MET A 57 4.68 -19.21 -6.51
N HIS A 58 3.69 -19.62 -5.72
CA HIS A 58 3.54 -19.15 -4.34
C HIS A 58 4.55 -19.85 -3.42
N GLU A 59 4.67 -21.17 -3.53
CA GLU A 59 5.58 -22.01 -2.74
C GLU A 59 7.06 -21.69 -3.01
N ASP A 60 7.44 -21.41 -4.27
CA ASP A 60 8.81 -21.08 -4.66
C ASP A 60 9.18 -19.60 -4.44
N GLY A 61 8.23 -18.78 -3.98
CA GLY A 61 8.41 -17.36 -3.69
C GLY A 61 8.45 -16.45 -4.92
N THR A 62 8.15 -16.95 -6.13
CA THR A 62 8.06 -16.12 -7.34
C THR A 62 7.02 -15.03 -7.19
N THR A 63 5.86 -15.32 -6.58
CA THR A 63 4.84 -14.30 -6.32
C THR A 63 5.35 -13.18 -5.41
N ARG A 64 6.18 -13.51 -4.41
CA ARG A 64 6.78 -12.52 -3.51
C ARG A 64 7.77 -11.63 -4.25
N LYS A 65 8.64 -12.21 -5.09
CA LYS A 65 9.59 -11.45 -5.91
C LYS A 65 8.88 -10.49 -6.85
N LEU A 66 7.74 -10.90 -7.42
CA LEU A 66 6.91 -10.04 -8.26
C LEU A 66 6.28 -8.90 -7.46
N SER A 67 5.73 -9.19 -6.27
CA SER A 67 5.20 -8.14 -5.35
C SER A 67 6.28 -7.11 -5.03
N GLN A 68 7.48 -7.57 -4.64
CA GLN A 68 8.58 -6.68 -4.30
C GLN A 68 9.03 -5.80 -5.46
N LYS A 69 9.08 -6.38 -6.66
CA LYS A 69 9.52 -5.66 -7.85
C LYS A 69 8.52 -4.60 -8.32
N TRP A 70 7.23 -4.87 -8.21
CA TRP A 70 6.19 -4.06 -8.86
C TRP A 70 5.34 -3.24 -7.89
N LEU A 71 5.20 -3.66 -6.62
CA LEU A 71 4.31 -3.05 -5.63
C LEU A 71 5.06 -2.42 -4.44
N GLU A 72 6.28 -2.87 -4.13
CA GLU A 72 7.03 -2.41 -2.94
C GLU A 72 8.17 -1.42 -3.26
N SER A 73 8.21 -0.83 -4.46
CA SER A 73 9.27 0.12 -4.84
C SER A 73 9.01 1.53 -4.32
N GLY A 74 10.03 2.23 -3.80
CA GLY A 74 9.95 3.66 -3.44
C GLY A 74 9.74 3.91 -1.95
N CYS A 75 8.51 4.25 -1.56
CA CYS A 75 8.16 4.70 -0.22
C CYS A 75 7.73 3.55 0.69
N VAL A 76 8.68 2.95 1.42
CA VAL A 76 8.35 1.97 2.47
C VAL A 76 7.76 2.73 3.66
N SER A 77 6.47 2.54 3.91
CA SER A 77 5.78 3.06 5.09
C SER A 77 6.43 2.48 6.35
N LYS A 78 7.37 3.22 6.95
CA LYS A 78 7.78 2.97 8.33
C LYS A 78 6.57 3.25 9.22
N ASP A 79 6.38 2.36 10.19
CA ASP A 79 5.32 2.30 11.17
C ASP A 79 4.57 3.63 11.42
N PRO A 80 3.22 3.67 11.33
CA PRO A 80 2.43 4.86 11.63
C PRO A 80 2.58 5.32 13.09
N ASN A 81 3.16 4.48 13.97
CA ASN A 81 3.49 4.81 15.35
C ASN A 81 4.76 5.65 15.51
N THR A 82 5.46 5.99 14.42
CA THR A 82 6.40 7.10 14.49
C THR A 82 5.58 8.36 14.48
N ALA A 83 5.19 8.83 15.66
CA ALA A 83 4.67 10.17 15.85
C ALA A 83 5.66 11.12 15.15
N ASN A 84 5.27 11.63 13.98
CA ASN A 84 5.95 12.75 13.37
C ASN A 84 5.84 13.85 14.42
N LYS A 85 6.93 14.10 15.18
CA LYS A 85 7.03 15.30 16.00
C LYS A 85 6.66 16.44 15.07
N LEU A 86 5.57 17.15 15.35
CA LEU A 86 5.25 18.38 14.64
C LEU A 86 6.54 19.19 14.64
N GLY A 87 7.08 19.45 13.46
CA GLY A 87 8.27 20.27 13.34
C GLY A 87 7.90 21.64 13.92
N LEU A 88 8.76 22.19 14.76
CA LEU A 88 8.66 23.54 15.36
C LEU A 88 8.48 24.69 14.35
N ARG A 89 8.34 24.39 13.04
CA ARG A 89 7.99 25.36 11.99
C ARG A 89 6.49 25.67 11.94
N ASP A 90 5.62 24.81 12.48
CA ASP A 90 4.16 25.06 12.55
C ASP A 90 3.71 25.88 13.78
N GLU A 91 4.63 26.17 14.71
CA GLU A 91 4.36 26.95 15.93
C GLU A 91 4.96 28.37 15.86
N SER A 92 5.32 28.85 14.66
CA SER A 92 5.80 30.23 14.48
C SER A 92 4.72 31.29 14.80
N GLY A 93 3.46 30.85 15.02
CA GLY A 93 2.35 31.69 15.49
C GLY A 93 2.07 31.66 17.00
N LEU A 94 2.74 30.82 17.80
CA LEU A 94 2.44 30.67 19.23
C LEU A 94 3.53 31.22 20.16
N LEU A 95 4.06 32.41 19.84
CA LEU A 95 4.80 33.23 20.81
C LEU A 95 4.28 34.66 20.74
N LEU A 96 3.05 34.85 21.16
CA LEU A 96 2.49 36.14 21.52
C LEU A 96 2.36 36.23 23.04
N LEU A 97 3.00 37.27 23.60
CA LEU A 97 2.85 37.85 24.95
C LEU A 97 3.59 37.05 26.05
N LEU A 98 4.58 37.64 26.73
CA LEU A 98 4.40 38.77 27.64
C LEU A 98 5.50 39.83 27.48
N ALA A 99 5.07 41.04 27.14
CA ALA A 99 5.74 42.25 27.59
C ALA A 99 5.21 42.55 29.00
N VAL A 100 6.08 42.46 30.01
CA VAL A 100 6.10 43.28 31.23
C VAL A 100 7.56 43.44 31.63
#